data_AF-A0A972LWA0-F1
#
_entry.id   AF-A0A972LWA0-F1
#
_cell.length_a   1.000
_cell.length_b   1.000
_cell.length_c   1.000
_cell.angle_alpha   90.00
_cell.angle_beta   90.00
_cell.angle_gamma   90.00
#
_symmetry.space_group_name_H-M   'P 1'
#
loop_
_entity.id
_entity.type
_entity.pdbx_description
1 polymer ?
#
loop_
_entity_poly.entity_id
_entity_poly.type
_entity_poly.pdbx_seq_one_letter_code
_entity_poly.pdbx_strand_id
1 'polypeptide(L)' 'MPRSLLAVVFILLVLHQDNWFWADETLVFGFMPIGLFYHACISVAAGATWLWAVKFCWPAELEKDTKGEPSA' A
#
# COMPACT_ATOMS: atom_id res chain seq x y z
N MET A 1 -2.06 -12.41 -11.14
CA MET A 1 -1.58 -11.29 -10.30
C MET A 1 -0.06 -11.21 -10.37
N PRO A 2 0.53 -10.01 -10.51
CA PRO A 2 1.98 -9.88 -10.56
C PRO A 2 2.61 -10.27 -9.21
N ARG A 3 3.56 -11.19 -9.25
CA ARG A 3 4.25 -11.72 -8.05
C ARG A 3 4.97 -10.61 -7.26
N SER A 4 5.39 -9.55 -7.94
CA SER A 4 6.04 -8.38 -7.35
C SER A 4 5.09 -7.59 -6.43
N LEU A 5 3.82 -7.42 -6.79
CA LEU A 5 2.83 -6.75 -5.93
C LEU A 5 2.64 -7.52 -4.61
N LEU A 6 2.58 -8.85 -4.70
CA LEU A 6 2.41 -9.73 -3.55
C LEU A 6 3.63 -9.66 -2.62
N ALA A 7 4.84 -9.62 -3.17
CA ALA A 7 6.06 -9.42 -2.40
C ALA A 7 6.07 -8.08 -1.66
N VAL A 8 5.67 -6.98 -2.32
CA VAL A 8 5.61 -5.65 -1.68
C VAL A 8 4.59 -5.62 -0.54
N VAL A 9 3.40 -6.20 -0.75
CA VAL A 9 2.38 -6.30 0.32
C VAL A 9 2.91 -7.11 1.50
N PHE A 10 3.60 -8.21 1.25
CA PHE A 10 4.19 -9.04 2.32
C PHE A 10 5.27 -8.29 3.10
N ILE A 11 6.14 -7.54 2.41
CA ILE A 11 7.16 -6.70 3.04
C ILE A 11 6.49 -5.63 3.92
N LEU A 12 5.48 -4.93 3.40
CA LEU A 12 4.73 -3.93 4.17
C LEU A 12 4.09 -4.54 5.42
N LEU A 13 3.56 -5.77 5.33
CA LEU A 13 2.95 -6.48 6.46
C LEU A 13 3.97 -6.75 7.57
N VAL A 14 5.17 -7.22 7.22
CA VAL A 14 6.24 -7.47 8.18
C VAL A 14 6.75 -6.16 8.79
N LEU A 15 6.94 -5.14 7.95
CA LEU A 15 7.37 -3.81 8.41
C LEU A 15 6.35 -3.18 9.35
N HIS A 16 5.05 -3.44 9.16
CA HIS A 16 3.99 -2.89 10.01
C HIS A 16 3.98 -3.42 11.44
N GLN A 17 4.64 -4.55 11.73
CA GLN A 17 4.72 -5.07 13.10
C GLN A 17 5.48 -4.15 14.05
N ASP A 18 6.46 -3.38 13.52
CA ASP A 18 7.21 -2.37 14.28
C ASP A 18 7.72 -2.85 15.66
N ASN A 19 8.57 -3.89 15.66
CA ASN A 19 9.14 -4.42 16.89
C ASN A 19 10.26 -3.55 17.49
N TRP A 20 10.68 -2.49 16.78
CA TRP A 20 11.88 -1.72 17.12
C TRP A 20 11.54 -0.32 17.65
N PHE A 21 10.57 0.40 17.08
CA PHE A 21 10.19 1.72 17.61
C PHE A 21 9.15 1.65 18.73
N TRP A 22 8.70 0.45 19.12
CA TRP A 22 7.67 0.25 20.15
C TRP A 22 8.00 0.94 21.48
N ALA A 23 9.27 0.97 21.88
CA ALA A 23 9.74 1.58 23.12
C ALA A 23 10.54 2.87 22.90
N ASP A 24 10.57 3.40 21.67
CA ASP A 24 11.36 4.57 21.32
C ASP A 24 10.51 5.85 21.41
N GLU A 25 10.89 6.74 22.31
CA GLU A 25 10.22 8.03 22.56
C GLU A 25 10.80 9.18 21.72
N THR A 26 11.73 8.88 20.80
CA THR A 26 12.35 9.90 19.95
C THR A 26 11.28 10.68 19.18
N LEU A 27 11.35 12.01 19.28
CA LEU A 27 10.44 12.91 18.60
C LEU A 27 11.00 13.34 17.24
N VAL A 28 10.27 13.03 16.17
CA VAL A 28 10.47 13.58 14.83
C VAL A 28 9.84 14.97 14.77
N PHE A 29 10.55 15.92 14.16
CA PHE A 29 10.16 17.34 14.08
C PHE A 29 9.89 18.03 15.43
N GLY A 30 10.32 17.43 16.54
CA GLY A 30 10.13 17.97 17.88
C GLY A 30 8.73 17.79 18.48
N PHE A 31 7.81 17.08 17.81
CA PHE A 31 6.44 16.86 18.34
C PHE A 31 5.83 15.49 18.04
N MET A 32 6.36 14.73 17.08
CA MET A 32 5.74 13.49 16.62
C MET A 32 6.56 12.28 17.09
N PRO A 33 6.00 11.32 17.83
CA PRO A 33 6.70 10.09 18.19
C PRO A 33 7.19 9.32 16.95
N ILE A 34 8.40 8.77 17.00
CA ILE A 34 9.01 8.05 15.86
C ILE A 34 8.17 6.86 15.39
N GLY A 35 7.56 6.09 16.31
CA GLY A 35 6.65 5.01 15.94
C GLY A 35 5.43 5.50 15.15
N LEU A 36 4.87 6.65 15.52
CA LEU A 36 3.76 7.27 14.78
C LEU A 36 4.20 7.72 13.38
N PHE A 37 5.35 8.38 13.28
CA PHE A 37 5.90 8.81 11.99
C PHE A 37 6.18 7.61 11.06
N TYR A 38 6.74 6.54 11.63
CA TYR A 38 7.03 5.30 10.93
C TYR A 38 5.76 4.65 10.37
N HIS A 39 4.71 4.52 11.19
CA HIS A 39 3.42 4.00 10.72
C HIS A 39 2.74 4.89 9.68
N ALA A 40 2.85 6.21 9.80
CA ALA A 40 2.35 7.14 8.78
C ALA A 40 3.03 6.91 7.42
N CYS A 41 4.34 6.69 7.41
CA CYS A 41 5.08 6.34 6.20
C CYS A 41 4.60 5.01 5.60
N ILE A 42 4.36 3.99 6.44
CA ILE A 42 3.79 2.71 5.97
C ILE A 42 2.41 2.91 5.35
N SER A 43 1.52 3.72 5.94
CA SER A 43 0.20 4.01 5.37
C SER A 43 0.30 4.67 4.00
N VAL A 44 1.21 5.63 3.82
CA VAL A 44 1.47 6.25 2.51
C VAL A 44 1.98 5.20 1.50
N ALA A 45 2.92 4.35 1.91
CA ALA A 45 3.45 3.28 1.06
C ALA A 45 2.39 2.23 0.67
N ALA A 46 1.47 1.89 1.58
CA ALA A 46 0.34 1.03 1.31
C ALA A 46 -0.62 1.66 0.29
N GLY A 47 -0.93 2.95 0.43
CA GLY A 47 -1.71 3.71 -0.56
C GLY A 47 -1.04 3.73 -1.94
N ALA A 48 0.27 3.97 -2.00
CA ALA A 48 1.04 3.92 -3.25
C ALA A 48 1.04 2.52 -3.88
N THR A 49 1.14 1.48 -3.06
CA THR A 49 1.04 0.07 -3.51
C THR A 49 -0.34 -0.22 -4.11
N TRP A 50 -1.40 0.34 -3.53
CA TRP A 50 -2.75 0.22 -4.08
C TRP A 50 -2.90 0.97 -5.41
N LEU A 51 -2.36 2.19 -5.51
CA LEU A 51 -2.34 2.94 -6.77
C LEU A 51 -1.60 2.17 -7.87
N TRP A 52 -0.49 1.52 -7.52
CA TRP A 52 0.24 0.64 -8.44
C TRP A 52 -0.59 -0.59 -8.85
N ALA A 53 -1.29 -1.20 -7.90
CA ALA A 53 -2.19 -2.32 -8.18
C ALA A 53 -3.29 -1.93 -9.18
N VAL A 54 -3.96 -0.80 -8.96
CA VAL A 54 -5.02 -0.31 -9.85
C VAL A 54 -4.47 0.01 -11.25
N LYS A 55 -3.34 0.70 -11.35
CA LYS A 55 -2.81 1.12 -12.67
C LYS A 55 -2.26 -0.02 -13.54
N PHE A 56 -1.69 -1.05 -12.93
CA PHE A 56 -0.92 -2.07 -13.68
C PHE A 56 -1.45 -3.49 -13.53
N CYS A 57 -2.25 -3.76 -12.50
CA CYS A 57 -2.73 -5.10 -12.19
C CYS A 57 -4.23 -5.24 -12.40
N TRP A 58 -4.96 -4.13 -12.54
CA TRP A 58 -6.39 -4.15 -12.81
C TRP A 58 -6.64 -4.67 -14.23
N PRO A 59 -7.44 -5.73 -14.39
CA PRO A 59 -7.69 -6.34 -15.69
C PRO A 59 -8.61 -5.46 -16.54
N ALA A 60 -8.13 -5.11 -17.75
CA ALA A 60 -8.89 -4.29 -18.70
C ALA A 60 -10.11 -5.02 -19.29
N GLU A 61 -10.13 -6.36 -19.30
CA GLU A 61 -11.31 -7.12 -19.70
C GLU A 61 -12.56 -6.77 -18.88
N LEU A 62 -12.42 -6.47 -17.58
CA LEU A 62 -13.57 -6.07 -16.73
C LEU A 62 -14.18 -4.72 -17.13
N GLU A 63 -13.41 -3.85 -17.80
CA GLU A 63 -13.92 -2.56 -18.27
C GLU A 63 -14.75 -2.72 -19.56
N LYS A 64 -14.49 -3.75 -20.36
CA LYS A 64 -15.21 -4.00 -21.62
C LYS A 64 -16.65 -4.46 -21.38
N ASP A 65 -16.89 -5.32 -20.40
CA ASP A 65 -18.24 -5.78 -20.04
C ASP A 65 -19.16 -4.67 -19.53
N THR A 66 -18.60 -3.55 -19.06
CA THR A 66 -19.39 -2.39 -18.57
C THR A 66 -19.84 -1.46 -19.71
N LYS A 67 -19.09 -1.40 -20.82
CA LYS A 67 -19.54 -0.72 -22.04
C LYS A 67 -20.31 -1.73 -22.89
N GLY A 68 -21.61 -1.86 -22.64
CA GLY A 68 -22.47 -2.66 -23.50
C GLY A 68 -22.33 -2.25 -24.97
N GLU A 69 -21.60 -3.04 -25.76
CA GLU A 69 -21.89 -3.15 -27.17
C GLU A 69 -23.23 -3.90 -27.27
N PRO A 70 -24.30 -3.27 -27.79
CA PRO A 70 -25.50 -4.02 -28.08
C PRO A 70 -25.15 -5.09 -29.11
N SER A 71 -25.41 -6.34 -28.76
CA SER A 71 -25.40 -7.48 -29.69
C SER A 71 -26.18 -7.10 -30.94
N ALA A 72 -25.47 -6.75 -32.02
CA ALA A 72 -26.04 -6.52 -33.35
C ALA A 72 -26.15 -7.85 -34.10
#